data_AF-A0A849FH27-F1
#
_entry.id   AF-A0A849FH27-F1
#
_cell.length_a   1.000
_cell.length_b   1.000
_cell.length_c   1.000
_cell.angle_alpha   90.00
_cell.angle_beta   90.00
_cell.angle_gamma   90.00
#
_symmetry.space_group_name_H-M   'P 1'
#
loop_
_entity.id
_entity.type
_entity.pdbx_description
1 polymer ?
#
loop_
_entity_poly.entity_id
_entity_poly.type
_entity_poly.pdbx_seq_one_letter_code
_entity_poly.pdbx_strand_id
1 'polypeptide(L)'
;MLKRIITYWKLHKIPIALAILSIGFYYTFAYHLDRSDFVKLICLFGALFFLCFKLIQFEKWNFKFLLFIGVLFRLVFLFIEPNLSQDYYRFIWDGELVRNFVNPYLHLPNTLIEQKDLVISNAQQLYQGMGELSAGHFSNYPPLNQFIFGLAALLGGKSILGATIVMRLIIILSDIGIFYFGRKLLKNLNLSPHLIFWYVLNPLIIIELTGNLHFEGVMLFFFVMALYFLSIKKWIMAGFIYALSISIKLVPLIFLPLFLKYLGFKKSVLFYFVIGITSLALSAPFLSHEFISNYTDTLGLWFSNFEFNSGLYNVIKQIAVKFEAKPWELIKTYGEITPYIIISLVLLFTFLRENKHLSGLITSMLWILTAYYLLAATVHPWYITFLVLLTIFTHYRYSLVWSLVVMLSYYAYSQISFKEHLGLLSIEYIVVYAFIIFELFRLKSLKLEFRKN
;
A
#
# COMPACT_ATOMS: atom_id res chain seq x y z
N MET A 1 -28.14 -33.38 3.20
CA MET A 1 -26.81 -32.70 3.13
C MET A 1 -26.09 -32.99 1.81
N LEU A 2 -25.88 -34.25 1.45
CA LEU A 2 -25.19 -34.69 0.21
C LEU A 2 -25.74 -34.06 -1.09
N LYS A 3 -27.07 -34.05 -1.30
CA LYS A 3 -27.69 -33.44 -2.49
C LYS A 3 -27.34 -31.96 -2.66
N ARG A 4 -27.27 -31.18 -1.58
CA ARG A 4 -26.90 -29.75 -1.62
C ARG A 4 -25.44 -29.57 -2.02
N ILE A 5 -24.54 -30.43 -1.53
CA ILE A 5 -23.12 -30.43 -1.89
C ILE A 5 -22.94 -30.78 -3.37
N ILE A 6 -23.62 -31.83 -3.86
CA ILE A 6 -23.56 -32.23 -5.27
C ILE A 6 -24.08 -31.11 -6.18
N THR A 7 -25.20 -30.47 -5.82
CA THR A 7 -25.73 -29.34 -6.60
C THR A 7 -24.75 -28.16 -6.61
N TYR A 8 -24.20 -27.79 -5.45
CA TYR A 8 -23.19 -26.72 -5.36
C TYR A 8 -21.97 -27.03 -6.23
N TRP A 9 -21.43 -28.25 -6.13
CA TRP A 9 -20.32 -28.70 -6.96
C TRP A 9 -20.63 -28.59 -8.46
N LYS A 10 -21.79 -29.10 -8.89
CA LYS A 10 -22.19 -29.03 -10.31
C LYS A 10 -22.29 -27.60 -10.83
N LEU A 11 -22.75 -26.66 -10.00
CA LEU A 11 -22.89 -25.25 -10.35
C LEU A 11 -21.54 -24.50 -10.36
N HIS A 12 -20.62 -24.86 -9.45
CA HIS A 12 -19.40 -24.08 -9.20
C HIS A 12 -18.10 -24.83 -9.56
N LYS A 13 -18.17 -25.97 -10.26
CA LYS A 13 -16.99 -26.80 -10.60
C LYS A 13 -15.86 -26.03 -11.30
N ILE A 14 -16.19 -25.13 -12.22
CA ILE A 14 -15.20 -24.33 -12.96
C ILE A 14 -14.52 -23.34 -12.01
N PRO A 15 -15.25 -22.47 -11.27
CA PRO A 15 -14.67 -21.61 -10.25
C PRO A 15 -13.86 -22.34 -9.17
N ILE A 16 -14.31 -23.51 -8.73
CA ILE A 16 -13.57 -24.34 -7.78
C ILE A 16 -12.23 -24.79 -8.38
N ALA A 17 -12.22 -25.27 -9.63
CA ALA A 17 -10.99 -25.65 -10.32
C ALA A 17 -10.03 -24.46 -10.51
N LEU A 18 -10.55 -23.28 -10.87
CA LEU A 18 -9.76 -22.05 -10.96
C LEU A 18 -9.16 -21.66 -9.60
N ALA A 19 -9.91 -21.80 -8.51
CA ALA A 19 -9.43 -21.50 -7.17
C ALA A 19 -8.30 -22.47 -6.73
N ILE A 20 -8.44 -23.77 -7.01
CA ILE A 20 -7.40 -24.77 -6.73
C ILE A 20 -6.14 -24.47 -7.56
N LEU A 21 -6.29 -24.14 -8.84
CA LEU A 21 -5.16 -23.75 -9.69
C LEU A 21 -4.46 -22.48 -9.15
N SER A 22 -5.23 -21.47 -8.73
CA SER A 22 -4.67 -20.27 -8.11
C SER A 22 -3.89 -20.58 -6.83
N ILE A 23 -4.36 -21.52 -5.99
CA ILE A 23 -3.60 -21.97 -4.81
C ILE A 23 -2.26 -22.57 -5.22
N GLY A 24 -2.24 -23.43 -6.25
CA GLY A 24 -1.00 -24.00 -6.78
C GLY A 24 -0.02 -22.93 -7.27
N PHE A 25 -0.50 -21.90 -7.97
CA PHE A 25 0.35 -20.79 -8.41
C PHE A 25 0.80 -19.88 -7.27
N TYR A 26 -0.05 -19.57 -6.29
CA TYR A 26 0.37 -18.84 -5.09
C TYR A 26 1.39 -19.63 -4.28
N TYR A 27 1.22 -20.95 -4.15
CA TYR A 27 2.19 -21.82 -3.47
C TYR A 27 3.52 -21.81 -4.21
N THR A 28 3.50 -21.95 -5.54
CA THR A 28 4.72 -21.86 -6.36
C THR A 28 5.39 -20.48 -6.24
N PHE A 29 4.60 -19.41 -6.20
CA PHE A 29 5.10 -18.05 -6.01
C PHE A 29 5.72 -17.87 -4.62
N ALA A 30 5.10 -18.41 -3.57
CA ALA A 30 5.54 -18.23 -2.20
C ALA A 30 6.78 -19.07 -1.85
N TYR A 31 6.84 -20.32 -2.30
CA TYR A 31 7.82 -21.31 -1.84
C TYR A 31 8.90 -21.65 -2.87
N HIS A 32 8.69 -21.32 -4.14
CA HIS A 32 9.57 -21.76 -5.23
C HIS A 32 9.97 -20.65 -6.19
N LEU A 33 9.59 -19.40 -5.96
CA LEU A 33 10.06 -18.26 -6.74
C LEU A 33 11.30 -17.68 -6.07
N ASP A 34 12.34 -17.40 -6.84
CA ASP A 34 13.41 -16.49 -6.45
C ASP A 34 13.08 -15.11 -7.03
N ARG A 35 13.29 -14.03 -6.27
CA ARG A 35 13.00 -12.65 -6.71
C ARG A 35 13.73 -12.28 -8.01
N SER A 36 14.91 -12.83 -8.25
CA SER A 36 15.72 -12.58 -9.44
C SER A 36 15.18 -13.28 -10.70
N ASP A 37 14.34 -14.31 -10.55
CA ASP A 37 13.71 -15.03 -11.67
C ASP A 37 12.50 -14.25 -12.21
N PHE A 38 12.81 -13.19 -12.95
CA PHE A 38 11.81 -12.28 -13.50
C PHE A 38 10.79 -12.96 -14.42
N VAL A 39 11.21 -13.95 -15.22
CA VAL A 39 10.32 -14.65 -16.15
C VAL A 39 9.29 -15.46 -15.37
N LYS A 40 9.74 -16.23 -14.36
CA LYS A 40 8.83 -16.98 -13.50
C LYS A 40 7.90 -16.06 -12.72
N LEU A 41 8.42 -14.94 -12.21
CA LEU A 41 7.64 -13.93 -11.49
C LEU A 41 6.51 -13.39 -12.37
N ILE A 42 6.81 -12.89 -13.56
CA ILE A 42 5.79 -12.25 -14.42
C ILE A 42 4.78 -13.26 -14.97
N CYS A 43 5.21 -14.49 -15.27
CA CYS A 43 4.32 -15.56 -15.73
C CYS A 43 3.36 -16.01 -14.62
N LEU A 44 3.85 -16.27 -13.40
CA LEU A 44 3.00 -16.64 -12.27
C LEU A 44 2.03 -15.51 -11.92
N PHE A 45 2.54 -14.27 -11.85
CA PHE A 45 1.72 -13.10 -11.52
C PHE A 45 0.63 -12.85 -12.56
N GLY A 46 0.97 -12.90 -13.86
CA GLY A 46 0.02 -12.75 -14.95
C GLY A 46 -1.05 -13.84 -14.96
N ALA A 47 -0.66 -15.10 -14.72
CA ALA A 47 -1.60 -16.21 -14.59
C ALA A 47 -2.55 -16.02 -13.40
N LEU A 48 -2.03 -15.67 -12.22
CA LEU A 48 -2.84 -15.35 -11.04
C LEU A 48 -3.82 -14.20 -11.30
N PHE A 49 -3.37 -13.14 -11.97
CA PHE A 49 -4.22 -12.00 -12.32
C PHE A 49 -5.39 -12.41 -13.21
N PHE A 50 -5.12 -13.21 -14.25
CA PHE A 50 -6.15 -13.76 -15.12
C PHE A 50 -7.13 -14.67 -14.37
N LEU A 51 -6.64 -15.59 -13.53
CA LEU A 51 -7.49 -16.50 -12.77
C LEU A 51 -8.38 -15.75 -11.77
N CYS A 52 -7.82 -14.79 -11.03
CA CYS A 52 -8.57 -13.96 -10.09
C CYS A 52 -9.62 -13.11 -10.81
N PHE A 53 -9.31 -12.54 -11.98
CA PHE A 53 -10.30 -11.88 -12.84
C PHE A 53 -11.45 -12.83 -13.21
N LYS A 54 -11.15 -14.07 -13.63
CA LYS A 54 -12.16 -15.06 -13.99
C LYS A 54 -13.01 -15.51 -12.81
N LEU A 55 -12.41 -15.68 -11.63
CA LEU A 55 -13.12 -15.99 -10.40
C LEU A 55 -14.14 -14.90 -10.06
N ILE A 56 -13.76 -13.61 -10.13
CA ILE A 56 -14.68 -12.50 -9.93
C ILE A 56 -15.79 -12.52 -10.99
N GLN A 57 -15.45 -12.75 -12.26
CA GLN A 57 -16.43 -12.78 -13.35
C GLN A 57 -17.51 -13.83 -13.14
N PHE A 58 -17.13 -15.06 -12.77
CA PHE A 58 -18.06 -16.18 -12.59
C PHE A 58 -18.84 -16.10 -11.28
N GLU A 59 -18.23 -15.61 -10.21
CA GLU A 59 -18.78 -15.73 -8.85
C GLU A 59 -19.11 -14.38 -8.20
N LYS A 60 -19.26 -13.29 -8.97
CA LYS A 60 -19.54 -11.93 -8.46
C LYS A 60 -20.70 -11.83 -7.46
N TRP A 61 -21.66 -12.75 -7.50
CA TRP A 61 -22.81 -12.81 -6.59
C TRP A 61 -22.62 -13.77 -5.41
N ASN A 62 -21.61 -14.63 -5.45
CA ASN A 62 -21.31 -15.61 -4.42
C ASN A 62 -20.27 -15.07 -3.43
N PHE A 63 -20.70 -14.11 -2.62
CA PHE A 63 -19.83 -13.39 -1.69
C PHE A 63 -19.09 -14.33 -0.72
N LYS A 64 -19.75 -15.40 -0.26
CA LYS A 64 -19.15 -16.35 0.68
C LYS A 64 -18.00 -17.09 0.02
N PHE A 65 -18.17 -17.55 -1.21
CA PHE A 65 -17.13 -18.23 -1.97
C PHE A 65 -15.93 -17.31 -2.22
N LEU A 66 -16.16 -16.11 -2.76
CA LEU A 66 -15.09 -15.16 -3.07
C LEU A 66 -14.32 -14.69 -1.81
N LEU A 67 -15.02 -14.48 -0.69
CA LEU A 67 -14.36 -14.16 0.58
C LEU A 67 -13.53 -15.34 1.09
N PHE A 68 -14.10 -16.55 1.08
CA PHE A 68 -13.41 -17.74 1.54
C PHE A 68 -12.12 -18.00 0.76
N ILE A 69 -12.17 -17.98 -0.58
CA ILE A 69 -10.96 -18.17 -1.39
C ILE A 69 -9.97 -17.01 -1.24
N GLY A 70 -10.45 -15.78 -1.04
CA GLY A 70 -9.57 -14.63 -0.81
C GLY A 70 -8.79 -14.72 0.50
N VAL A 71 -9.40 -15.27 1.55
CA VAL A 71 -8.70 -15.60 2.80
C VAL A 71 -7.76 -16.80 2.57
N LEU A 72 -8.21 -17.84 1.86
CA LEU A 72 -7.40 -19.02 1.60
C LEU A 72 -6.12 -18.68 0.82
N PHE A 73 -6.20 -17.82 -0.19
CA PHE A 73 -5.02 -17.37 -0.95
C PHE A 73 -3.99 -16.64 -0.07
N ARG A 74 -4.45 -15.87 0.92
CA ARG A 74 -3.58 -15.22 1.91
C ARG A 74 -2.90 -16.23 2.85
N LEU A 75 -3.64 -17.26 3.26
CA LEU A 75 -3.13 -18.31 4.15
C LEU A 75 -2.03 -19.17 3.51
N VAL A 76 -1.93 -19.20 2.17
CA VAL A 76 -0.79 -19.86 1.48
C VAL A 76 0.55 -19.28 1.93
N PHE A 77 0.61 -17.99 2.23
CA PHE A 77 1.83 -17.32 2.66
C PHE A 77 2.08 -17.43 4.16
N LEU A 78 1.24 -18.11 4.95
CA LEU A 78 1.26 -17.99 6.41
C LEU A 78 2.61 -18.40 7.02
N PHE A 79 3.19 -19.51 6.57
CA PHE A 79 4.38 -20.14 7.16
C PHE A 79 5.66 -19.97 6.32
N ILE A 80 5.80 -18.84 5.63
CA ILE A 80 7.01 -18.52 4.86
C ILE A 80 7.49 -17.10 5.16
N GLU A 81 8.79 -16.86 5.05
CA GLU A 81 9.35 -15.51 5.11
C GLU A 81 9.11 -14.75 3.80
N PRO A 82 8.99 -13.41 3.83
CA PRO A 82 8.94 -12.58 2.62
C PRO A 82 10.10 -12.86 1.67
N ASN A 83 9.81 -12.83 0.36
CA ASN A 83 10.80 -13.09 -0.70
C ASN A 83 11.05 -11.85 -1.58
N LEU A 84 10.06 -10.97 -1.69
CA LEU A 84 10.15 -9.76 -2.50
C LEU A 84 10.54 -8.51 -1.69
N SER A 85 10.64 -8.61 -0.38
CA SER A 85 11.00 -7.48 0.48
C SER A 85 11.87 -7.94 1.65
N GLN A 86 12.84 -7.10 2.02
CA GLN A 86 13.70 -7.27 3.18
C GLN A 86 13.29 -6.39 4.36
N ASP A 87 12.26 -5.53 4.20
CA ASP A 87 11.83 -4.58 5.22
C ASP A 87 11.43 -5.27 6.53
N TYR A 88 10.95 -6.51 6.46
CA TYR A 88 10.51 -7.27 7.63
C TYR A 88 11.62 -7.52 8.65
N TYR A 89 12.89 -7.59 8.22
CA TYR A 89 14.01 -7.65 9.15
C TYR A 89 14.08 -6.40 10.02
N ARG A 90 13.86 -5.23 9.42
CA ARG A 90 13.81 -3.97 10.15
C ARG A 90 12.58 -3.88 11.04
N PHE A 91 11.41 -4.36 10.59
CA PHE A 91 10.21 -4.42 11.44
C PHE A 91 10.47 -5.23 12.72
N ILE A 92 11.10 -6.39 12.60
CA ILE A 92 11.39 -7.25 13.75
C ILE A 92 12.44 -6.61 14.65
N TRP A 93 13.49 -6.02 14.08
CA TRP A 93 14.52 -5.30 14.84
C TRP A 93 13.91 -4.16 15.67
N ASP A 94 13.14 -3.28 15.03
CA ASP A 94 12.46 -2.17 15.72
C ASP A 94 11.47 -2.69 16.77
N GLY A 95 10.79 -3.81 16.48
CA GLY A 95 9.91 -4.48 17.44
C GLY A 95 10.65 -4.98 18.68
N GLU A 96 11.84 -5.55 18.53
CA GLU A 96 12.68 -5.96 19.64
C GLU A 96 13.17 -4.75 20.45
N LEU A 97 13.49 -3.63 19.81
CA LEU A 97 13.80 -2.39 20.54
C LEU A 97 12.60 -1.93 21.38
N VAL A 98 11.41 -1.83 20.78
CA VAL A 98 10.18 -1.44 21.47
C VAL A 98 9.86 -2.40 22.63
N ARG A 99 10.02 -3.72 22.42
CA ARG A 99 9.81 -4.75 23.44
C ARG A 99 10.74 -4.59 24.63
N ASN A 100 11.95 -4.08 24.41
CA ASN A 100 12.96 -3.82 25.45
C ASN A 100 12.96 -2.35 25.92
N PHE A 101 11.90 -1.57 25.62
CA PHE A 101 11.78 -0.15 25.98
C PHE A 101 12.91 0.75 25.43
N VAL A 102 13.51 0.36 24.31
CA VAL A 102 14.50 1.14 23.57
C VAL A 102 13.81 1.88 22.43
N ASN A 103 14.11 3.16 22.28
CA ASN A 103 13.47 4.01 21.28
C ASN A 103 14.12 3.85 19.89
N PRO A 104 13.42 3.27 18.88
CA PRO A 104 13.99 3.00 17.55
C PRO A 104 14.26 4.28 16.71
N TYR A 105 13.78 5.44 17.17
CA TYR A 105 14.06 6.73 16.54
C TYR A 105 15.35 7.40 17.04
N LEU A 106 15.99 6.82 18.06
CA LEU A 106 17.19 7.37 18.70
C LEU A 106 18.45 6.53 18.51
N HIS A 107 18.29 5.27 18.10
CA HIS A 107 19.40 4.34 18.01
C HIS A 107 19.46 3.69 16.63
N LEU A 108 20.66 3.69 16.05
CA LEU A 108 20.93 3.06 14.77
C LEU A 108 21.23 1.57 14.95
N PRO A 109 20.72 0.68 14.09
CA PRO A 109 21.14 -0.72 14.09
C PRO A 109 22.67 -0.90 13.99
N ASN A 110 23.36 -0.08 13.18
CA ASN A 110 24.83 -0.09 13.06
C ASN A 110 25.56 0.12 14.39
N THR A 111 25.06 1.00 15.26
CA THR A 111 25.69 1.27 16.55
C THR A 111 25.35 0.20 17.58
N LEU A 112 24.11 -0.30 17.54
CA LEU A 112 23.62 -1.27 18.51
C LEU A 112 24.24 -2.65 18.31
N ILE A 113 24.47 -3.09 17.06
CA ILE A 113 25.02 -4.42 16.77
C ILE A 113 26.44 -4.62 17.32
N GLU A 114 27.19 -3.54 17.55
CA GLU A 114 28.54 -3.56 18.13
C GLU A 114 28.53 -3.74 19.66
N GLN A 115 27.38 -3.57 20.31
CA GLN A 115 27.26 -3.66 21.76
C GLN A 115 27.22 -5.11 22.22
N LYS A 116 28.14 -5.49 23.11
CA LYS A 116 28.25 -6.87 23.63
C LYS A 116 27.03 -7.33 24.42
N ASP A 117 26.30 -6.39 25.02
CA ASP A 117 25.15 -6.64 25.88
C ASP A 117 23.81 -6.50 25.13
N LEU A 118 23.82 -6.42 23.79
CA LEU A 118 22.58 -6.32 22.99
C LEU A 118 21.73 -7.59 23.13
N VAL A 119 20.57 -7.47 23.79
CA VAL A 119 19.63 -8.59 23.97
C VAL A 119 18.56 -8.60 22.88
N ILE A 120 18.97 -8.86 21.64
CA ILE A 120 18.06 -9.10 20.50
C ILE A 120 18.29 -10.51 19.96
N SER A 121 17.22 -11.31 19.90
CA SER A 121 17.31 -12.66 19.32
C SER A 121 17.53 -12.57 17.82
N ASN A 122 18.46 -13.36 17.28
CA ASN A 122 18.85 -13.34 15.86
C ASN A 122 19.38 -11.97 15.37
N ALA A 123 19.95 -11.15 16.26
CA ALA A 123 20.42 -9.80 15.94
C ALA A 123 21.28 -9.75 14.67
N GLN A 124 22.24 -10.66 14.52
CA GLN A 124 23.12 -10.70 13.36
C GLN A 124 22.38 -10.98 12.05
N GLN A 125 21.41 -11.91 12.08
CA GLN A 125 20.60 -12.24 10.90
C GLN A 125 19.67 -11.07 10.52
N LEU A 126 19.05 -10.42 11.50
CA LEU A 126 18.21 -9.23 11.27
C LEU A 126 19.04 -8.07 10.70
N TYR A 127 20.21 -7.83 11.28
CA TYR A 127 21.15 -6.78 10.86
C TYR A 127 21.64 -6.98 9.42
N GLN A 128 22.10 -8.20 9.10
CA GLN A 128 22.54 -8.53 7.75
C GLN A 128 21.37 -8.47 6.74
N GLY A 129 20.20 -8.99 7.14
CA GLY A 129 19.03 -9.07 6.28
C GLY A 129 18.43 -7.72 5.89
N MET A 130 18.42 -6.72 6.79
CA MET A 130 17.85 -5.40 6.48
C MET A 130 18.72 -4.57 5.51
N GLY A 131 20.01 -4.91 5.40
CA GLY A 131 20.99 -4.23 4.55
C GLY A 131 21.51 -2.90 5.12
N GLU A 132 22.62 -2.43 4.55
CA GLU A 132 23.36 -1.25 5.03
C GLU A 132 22.51 0.02 5.08
N LEU A 133 21.65 0.22 4.07
CA LEU A 133 20.81 1.40 4.00
C LEU A 133 19.87 1.49 5.21
N SER A 134 19.14 0.42 5.52
CA SER A 134 18.27 0.41 6.69
C SER A 134 19.09 0.52 7.98
N ALA A 135 20.19 -0.25 8.07
CA ALA A 135 20.99 -0.33 9.28
C ALA A 135 21.71 0.98 9.65
N GLY A 136 22.00 1.83 8.66
CA GLY A 136 22.62 3.14 8.83
C GLY A 136 21.68 4.28 9.20
N HIS A 137 20.36 4.05 9.28
CA HIS A 137 19.38 5.13 9.52
C HIS A 137 18.39 4.80 10.65
N PHE A 138 17.89 5.86 11.29
CA PHE A 138 16.83 5.75 12.31
C PHE A 138 15.54 5.21 11.70
N SER A 139 14.60 4.80 12.56
CA SER A 139 13.35 4.24 12.04
C SER A 139 12.53 5.29 11.30
N ASN A 140 12.05 4.93 10.11
CA ASN A 140 11.12 5.73 9.31
C ASN A 140 9.65 5.29 9.50
N TYR A 141 9.40 4.23 10.28
CA TYR A 141 8.05 3.72 10.47
C TYR A 141 7.33 4.54 11.54
N PRO A 142 6.08 4.99 11.30
CA PRO A 142 5.38 5.83 12.27
C PRO A 142 4.95 5.05 13.53
N PRO A 143 4.52 5.76 14.60
CA PRO A 143 4.42 5.18 15.95
C PRO A 143 3.50 3.96 16.10
N LEU A 144 2.41 3.87 15.34
CA LEU A 144 1.52 2.70 15.47
C LEU A 144 2.16 1.43 14.87
N ASN A 145 3.00 1.55 13.85
CA ASN A 145 3.81 0.43 13.38
C ASN A 145 4.76 -0.06 14.48
N GLN A 146 5.39 0.86 15.21
CA GLN A 146 6.31 0.49 16.30
C GLN A 146 5.61 -0.38 17.35
N PHE A 147 4.38 -0.02 17.75
CA PHE A 147 3.62 -0.87 18.67
C PHE A 147 3.26 -2.23 18.07
N ILE A 148 2.91 -2.28 16.77
CA ILE A 148 2.62 -3.56 16.10
C ILE A 148 3.87 -4.42 16.00
N PHE A 149 5.02 -3.82 15.69
CA PHE A 149 6.31 -4.51 15.65
C PHE A 149 6.69 -5.04 17.02
N GLY A 150 6.52 -4.23 18.08
CA GLY A 150 6.73 -4.68 19.46
C GLY A 150 5.81 -5.84 19.85
N LEU A 151 4.54 -5.79 19.45
CA LEU A 151 3.60 -6.90 19.64
C LEU A 151 4.02 -8.16 18.86
N ALA A 152 4.52 -7.99 17.63
CA ALA A 152 5.01 -9.08 16.82
C ALA A 152 6.26 -9.74 17.40
N ALA A 153 7.21 -8.95 17.91
CA ALA A 153 8.38 -9.45 18.64
C ALA A 153 7.96 -10.18 19.93
N LEU A 154 7.02 -9.62 20.69
CA LEU A 154 6.53 -10.22 21.92
C LEU A 154 5.84 -11.59 21.68
N LEU A 155 4.89 -11.64 20.75
CA LEU A 155 4.11 -12.86 20.47
C LEU A 155 4.87 -13.86 19.59
N GLY A 156 5.77 -13.38 18.74
CA GLY A 156 6.65 -14.19 17.91
C GLY A 156 7.77 -14.85 18.69
N GLY A 157 8.01 -14.41 19.94
CA GLY A 157 9.08 -14.89 20.79
C GLY A 157 10.45 -14.63 20.15
N LYS A 158 11.34 -15.61 20.22
CA LYS A 158 12.72 -15.48 19.69
C LYS A 158 12.87 -15.86 18.21
N SER A 159 11.76 -15.94 17.46
CA SER A 159 11.75 -16.45 16.07
C SER A 159 11.37 -15.37 15.06
N ILE A 160 12.18 -15.24 14.00
CA ILE A 160 11.87 -14.38 12.84
C ILE A 160 10.56 -14.81 12.18
N LEU A 161 10.39 -16.12 11.95
CA LEU A 161 9.15 -16.67 11.40
C LEU A 161 7.96 -16.43 12.33
N GLY A 162 8.15 -16.55 13.65
CA GLY A 162 7.12 -16.26 14.64
C GLY A 162 6.60 -14.82 14.54
N ALA A 163 7.51 -13.83 14.55
CA ALA A 163 7.14 -12.43 14.39
C ALA A 163 6.49 -12.14 13.02
N THR A 164 7.01 -12.78 11.97
CA THR A 164 6.44 -12.72 10.61
C THR A 164 5.00 -13.21 10.57
N ILE A 165 4.69 -14.35 11.21
CA ILE A 165 3.32 -14.89 11.30
C ILE A 165 2.40 -13.90 12.02
N VAL A 166 2.83 -13.31 13.13
CA VAL A 166 2.01 -12.34 13.88
C VAL A 166 1.68 -11.11 13.03
N MET A 167 2.68 -10.52 12.36
CA MET A 167 2.46 -9.40 11.44
C MET A 167 1.51 -9.78 10.30
N ARG A 168 1.69 -10.97 9.72
CA ARG A 168 0.84 -11.47 8.64
C ARG A 168 -0.61 -11.64 9.09
N LEU A 169 -0.85 -12.16 10.28
CA LEU A 169 -2.20 -12.29 10.85
C LEU A 169 -2.87 -10.92 11.02
N ILE A 170 -2.13 -9.90 11.47
CA ILE A 170 -2.64 -8.53 11.58
C ILE A 170 -3.03 -7.97 10.21
N ILE A 171 -2.20 -8.20 9.18
CA ILE A 171 -2.50 -7.78 7.80
C ILE A 171 -3.74 -8.51 7.25
N ILE A 172 -3.85 -9.83 7.45
CA ILE A 172 -5.02 -10.62 7.03
C ILE A 172 -6.29 -10.13 7.72
N LEU A 173 -6.24 -9.85 9.03
CA LEU A 173 -7.37 -9.29 9.77
C LEU A 173 -7.74 -7.89 9.25
N SER A 174 -6.74 -7.08 8.91
CA SER A 174 -6.94 -5.77 8.30
C SER A 174 -7.65 -5.87 6.94
N ASP A 175 -7.25 -6.82 6.09
CA ASP A 175 -7.90 -7.07 4.80
C ASP A 175 -9.35 -7.56 4.93
N ILE A 176 -9.64 -8.40 5.93
CA ILE A 176 -11.02 -8.78 6.29
C ILE A 176 -11.81 -7.55 6.76
N GLY A 177 -11.17 -6.67 7.54
CA GLY A 177 -11.71 -5.38 7.95
C GLY A 177 -12.03 -4.46 6.76
N ILE A 178 -11.12 -4.37 5.77
CA ILE A 178 -11.33 -3.63 4.52
C ILE A 178 -12.52 -4.21 3.75
N PHE A 179 -12.63 -5.53 3.66
CA PHE A 179 -13.80 -6.16 3.05
C PHE A 179 -15.10 -5.75 3.76
N TYR A 180 -15.11 -5.79 5.09
CA TYR A 180 -16.29 -5.45 5.89
C TYR A 180 -16.70 -3.98 5.74
N PHE A 181 -15.79 -3.04 6.03
CA PHE A 181 -16.09 -1.60 5.97
C PHE A 181 -16.22 -1.10 4.54
N GLY A 182 -15.41 -1.62 3.61
CA GLY A 182 -15.46 -1.28 2.19
C GLY A 182 -16.80 -1.64 1.56
N ARG A 183 -17.40 -2.80 1.89
CA ARG A 183 -18.75 -3.13 1.40
C ARG A 183 -19.82 -2.19 1.93
N LYS A 184 -19.71 -1.77 3.20
CA LYS A 184 -20.64 -0.80 3.77
C LYS A 184 -20.47 0.58 3.12
N LEU A 185 -19.23 1.01 2.92
CA LEU A 185 -18.91 2.25 2.22
C LEU A 185 -19.44 2.24 0.77
N LEU A 186 -19.26 1.14 0.03
CA LEU A 186 -19.83 0.96 -1.31
C LEU A 186 -21.36 1.17 -1.31
N LYS A 187 -22.07 0.55 -0.36
CA LYS A 187 -23.52 0.76 -0.21
C LYS A 187 -23.86 2.23 0.04
N ASN A 188 -23.13 2.92 0.93
CA ASN A 188 -23.36 4.33 1.24
C ASN A 188 -23.02 5.26 0.07
N LEU A 189 -22.19 4.81 -0.88
CA LEU A 189 -21.89 5.50 -2.14
C LEU A 189 -22.86 5.11 -3.27
N ASN A 190 -23.88 4.28 -3.02
CA ASN A 190 -24.77 3.70 -4.02
C ASN A 190 -24.03 2.90 -5.11
N LEU A 191 -22.90 2.30 -4.76
CA LEU A 191 -22.11 1.41 -5.62
C LEU A 191 -22.34 -0.06 -5.24
N SER A 192 -22.14 -0.95 -6.21
CA SER A 192 -22.38 -2.37 -5.97
C SER A 192 -21.35 -2.96 -5.00
N PRO A 193 -21.77 -3.66 -3.92
CA PRO A 193 -20.85 -4.21 -2.93
C PRO A 193 -19.91 -5.30 -3.45
N HIS A 194 -20.16 -5.89 -4.63
CA HIS A 194 -19.26 -6.89 -5.22
C HIS A 194 -17.93 -6.27 -5.70
N LEU A 195 -17.89 -4.96 -5.92
CA LEU A 195 -16.68 -4.27 -6.39
C LEU A 195 -15.49 -4.44 -5.44
N ILE A 196 -15.75 -4.70 -4.15
CA ILE A 196 -14.70 -4.95 -3.15
C ILE A 196 -13.79 -6.14 -3.51
N PHE A 197 -14.30 -7.12 -4.29
CA PHE A 197 -13.51 -8.29 -4.66
C PHE A 197 -12.39 -7.98 -5.65
N TRP A 198 -12.45 -6.83 -6.34
CA TRP A 198 -11.33 -6.31 -7.12
C TRP A 198 -10.15 -5.86 -6.26
N TYR A 199 -10.31 -5.72 -4.94
CA TYR A 199 -9.21 -5.56 -3.98
C TYR A 199 -8.88 -6.90 -3.32
N VAL A 200 -9.90 -7.58 -2.78
CA VAL A 200 -9.69 -8.81 -2.00
C VAL A 200 -8.96 -9.89 -2.80
N LEU A 201 -9.26 -10.04 -4.10
CA LEU A 201 -8.65 -11.06 -4.95
C LEU A 201 -7.56 -10.51 -5.88
N ASN A 202 -7.17 -9.25 -5.75
CA ASN A 202 -6.11 -8.70 -6.58
C ASN A 202 -4.76 -9.32 -6.20
N PRO A 203 -4.03 -9.95 -7.13
CA PRO A 203 -2.77 -10.61 -6.79
C PRO A 203 -1.71 -9.66 -6.22
N LEU A 204 -1.66 -8.39 -6.66
CA LEU A 204 -0.76 -7.39 -6.09
C LEU A 204 -1.04 -7.21 -4.59
N ILE A 205 -2.32 -7.09 -4.22
CA ILE A 205 -2.74 -6.94 -2.81
C ILE A 205 -2.30 -8.16 -1.99
N ILE A 206 -2.55 -9.37 -2.49
CA ILE A 206 -2.23 -10.60 -1.76
C ILE A 206 -0.71 -10.77 -1.62
N ILE A 207 0.03 -10.62 -2.72
CA ILE A 207 1.47 -10.87 -2.75
C ILE A 207 2.23 -9.80 -1.98
N GLU A 208 1.99 -8.51 -2.26
CA GLU A 208 2.75 -7.43 -1.62
C GLU A 208 2.36 -7.27 -0.14
N LEU A 209 1.07 -7.18 0.16
CA LEU A 209 0.65 -6.89 1.53
C LEU A 209 0.79 -8.12 2.43
N THR A 210 0.20 -9.26 2.04
CA THR A 210 0.22 -10.47 2.89
C THR A 210 1.51 -11.26 2.73
N GLY A 211 1.95 -11.50 1.48
CA GLY A 211 3.15 -12.28 1.21
C GLY A 211 4.41 -11.59 1.76
N ASN A 212 4.56 -10.29 1.47
CA ASN A 212 5.77 -9.52 1.75
C ASN A 212 5.66 -8.53 2.91
N LEU A 213 4.59 -8.63 3.71
CA LEU A 213 4.38 -7.87 4.94
C LEU A 213 4.33 -6.34 4.76
N HIS A 214 3.90 -5.85 3.59
CA HIS A 214 3.71 -4.42 3.40
C HIS A 214 2.50 -3.90 4.22
N PHE A 215 2.81 -3.09 5.24
CA PHE A 215 1.85 -2.55 6.22
C PHE A 215 0.84 -1.54 5.64
N GLU A 216 0.93 -1.23 4.36
CA GLU A 216 -0.06 -0.52 3.58
C GLU A 216 -1.46 -1.14 3.79
N GLY A 217 -1.58 -2.48 3.90
CA GLY A 217 -2.87 -3.13 4.21
C GLY A 217 -3.51 -2.65 5.52
N VAL A 218 -2.72 -2.47 6.58
CA VAL A 218 -3.20 -1.97 7.88
C VAL A 218 -3.57 -0.49 7.80
N MET A 219 -2.76 0.32 7.09
CA MET A 219 -3.07 1.73 6.81
C MET A 219 -4.41 1.84 6.08
N LEU A 220 -4.60 1.04 5.03
CA LEU A 220 -5.78 1.03 4.18
C LEU A 220 -7.04 0.60 4.93
N PHE A 221 -6.91 -0.33 5.88
CA PHE A 221 -7.99 -0.72 6.78
C PHE A 221 -8.52 0.47 7.58
N PHE A 222 -7.63 1.14 8.32
CA PHE A 222 -8.02 2.32 9.09
C PHE A 222 -8.52 3.44 8.17
N PHE A 223 -7.92 3.62 7.00
CA PHE A 223 -8.37 4.62 6.03
C PHE A 223 -9.82 4.38 5.57
N VAL A 224 -10.16 3.16 5.12
CA VAL A 224 -11.51 2.82 4.67
C VAL A 224 -12.51 2.86 5.82
N MET A 225 -12.10 2.42 7.02
CA MET A 225 -12.93 2.51 8.22
C MET A 225 -13.25 3.98 8.54
N ALA A 226 -12.28 4.88 8.48
CA ALA A 226 -12.50 6.31 8.66
C ALA A 226 -13.47 6.90 7.60
N LEU A 227 -13.29 6.56 6.32
CA LEU A 227 -14.22 6.97 5.26
C LEU A 227 -15.65 6.43 5.48
N TYR A 228 -15.78 5.20 5.97
CA TYR A 228 -17.08 4.65 6.37
C TYR A 228 -17.71 5.45 7.51
N PHE A 229 -16.96 5.78 8.59
CA PHE A 229 -17.50 6.60 9.68
C PHE A 229 -17.87 8.01 9.23
N LEU A 230 -17.12 8.60 8.28
CA LEU A 230 -17.51 9.85 7.62
C LEU A 230 -18.83 9.73 6.85
N SER A 231 -19.03 8.61 6.14
CA SER A 231 -20.24 8.37 5.35
C SER A 231 -21.51 8.28 6.20
N ILE A 232 -21.38 7.86 7.47
CA ILE A 232 -22.48 7.82 8.45
C ILE A 232 -22.45 9.01 9.42
N LYS A 233 -21.79 10.11 9.03
CA LYS A 233 -21.72 11.40 9.76
C LYS A 233 -21.05 11.34 11.15
N LYS A 234 -20.34 10.25 11.49
CA LYS A 234 -19.58 10.09 12.74
C LYS A 234 -18.14 10.59 12.57
N TRP A 235 -18.00 11.88 12.25
CA TRP A 235 -16.74 12.48 11.81
C TRP A 235 -15.67 12.57 12.91
N ILE A 236 -16.03 12.71 14.19
CA ILE A 236 -15.06 12.67 15.31
C ILE A 236 -14.38 11.30 15.39
N MET A 237 -15.18 10.23 15.39
CA MET A 237 -14.66 8.86 15.34
C MET A 237 -13.83 8.62 14.09
N ALA A 238 -14.25 9.15 12.95
CA ALA A 238 -13.44 9.09 11.74
C ALA A 238 -12.09 9.79 11.90
N GLY A 239 -12.01 10.92 12.61
CA GLY A 239 -10.75 11.63 12.86
C GLY A 239 -9.79 10.80 13.71
N PHE A 240 -10.30 10.17 14.78
CA PHE A 240 -9.52 9.24 15.60
C PHE A 240 -8.98 8.07 14.76
N ILE A 241 -9.82 7.43 13.97
CA ILE A 241 -9.42 6.30 13.11
C ILE A 241 -8.47 6.74 11.99
N TYR A 242 -8.65 7.96 11.45
CA TYR A 242 -7.77 8.51 10.43
C TYR A 242 -6.36 8.76 10.98
N ALA A 243 -6.23 9.18 12.24
CA ALA A 243 -4.94 9.26 12.92
C ALA A 243 -4.26 7.90 13.01
N LEU A 244 -5.00 6.82 13.30
CA LEU A 244 -4.43 5.45 13.25
C LEU A 244 -3.88 5.11 11.87
N SER A 245 -4.59 5.50 10.80
CA SER A 245 -4.10 5.30 9.43
C SER A 245 -2.79 6.06 9.17
N ILE A 246 -2.70 7.34 9.55
CA ILE A 246 -1.48 8.16 9.46
C ILE A 246 -0.34 7.54 10.28
N SER A 247 -0.63 7.04 11.48
CA SER A 247 0.35 6.42 12.37
C SER A 247 0.82 5.04 11.93
N ILE A 248 0.25 4.47 10.85
CA ILE A 248 0.81 3.31 10.15
C ILE A 248 1.69 3.76 8.98
N LYS A 249 1.24 4.71 8.17
CA LYS A 249 1.99 5.27 7.02
C LYS A 249 1.53 6.71 6.81
N LEU A 250 2.44 7.61 6.46
CA LEU A 250 2.17 9.07 6.40
C LEU A 250 1.36 9.51 5.17
N VAL A 251 1.22 8.69 4.12
CA VAL A 251 0.56 9.03 2.85
C VAL A 251 -0.85 9.65 3.02
N PRO A 252 -1.72 9.20 3.96
CA PRO A 252 -3.03 9.81 4.18
C PRO A 252 -2.97 11.30 4.57
N LEU A 253 -1.84 11.83 5.05
CA LEU A 253 -1.68 13.26 5.35
C LEU A 253 -1.96 14.15 4.14
N ILE A 254 -1.63 13.67 2.93
CA ILE A 254 -1.83 14.39 1.67
C ILE A 254 -3.30 14.79 1.47
N PHE A 255 -4.25 14.02 2.03
CA PHE A 255 -5.68 14.27 1.85
C PHE A 255 -6.30 15.17 2.92
N LEU A 256 -5.56 15.54 3.98
CA LEU A 256 -6.11 16.33 5.07
C LEU A 256 -6.80 17.62 4.58
N PRO A 257 -6.19 18.43 3.68
CA PRO A 257 -6.82 19.67 3.23
C PRO A 257 -8.19 19.46 2.57
N LEU A 258 -8.42 18.31 1.91
CA LEU A 258 -9.70 18.03 1.24
C LEU A 258 -10.88 17.97 2.21
N PHE A 259 -10.67 17.55 3.46
CA PHE A 259 -11.73 17.48 4.47
C PHE A 259 -12.29 18.86 4.81
N LEU A 260 -11.53 19.94 4.55
CA LEU A 260 -11.96 21.32 4.81
C LEU A 260 -13.29 21.65 4.12
N LYS A 261 -13.41 21.30 2.83
CA LYS A 261 -14.64 21.51 2.07
C LYS A 261 -15.71 20.48 2.38
N TYR A 262 -15.34 19.24 2.69
CA TYR A 262 -16.28 18.16 2.98
C TYR A 262 -17.02 18.36 4.31
N LEU A 263 -16.28 18.67 5.39
CA LEU A 263 -16.85 18.86 6.73
C LEU A 263 -17.29 20.31 6.99
N GLY A 264 -16.75 21.27 6.23
CA GLY A 264 -16.84 22.70 6.51
C GLY A 264 -15.86 23.13 7.60
N PHE A 265 -15.55 24.43 7.67
CA PHE A 265 -14.47 24.97 8.51
C PHE A 265 -14.54 24.53 9.98
N LYS A 266 -15.68 24.78 10.66
CA LYS A 266 -15.84 24.49 12.10
C LYS A 266 -15.59 23.01 12.45
N LYS A 267 -16.18 22.08 11.69
CA LYS A 267 -16.00 20.64 11.92
C LYS A 267 -14.61 20.17 11.54
N SER A 268 -14.01 20.77 10.51
CA SER A 268 -12.65 20.43 10.07
C SER A 268 -11.62 20.78 11.14
N VAL A 269 -11.75 21.94 11.80
CA VAL A 269 -10.86 22.33 12.91
C VAL A 269 -10.89 21.27 14.02
N LEU A 270 -12.09 20.85 14.46
CA LEU A 270 -12.17 19.81 15.50
C LEU A 270 -11.70 18.44 14.99
N PHE A 271 -11.96 18.11 13.72
CA PHE A 271 -11.48 16.88 13.09
C PHE A 271 -9.93 16.82 13.09
N TYR A 272 -9.27 17.92 12.72
CA TYR A 272 -7.82 18.03 12.75
C TYR A 272 -7.27 18.02 14.17
N PHE A 273 -7.96 18.66 15.12
CA PHE A 273 -7.60 18.60 16.53
C PHE A 273 -7.62 17.16 17.06
N VAL A 274 -8.67 16.39 16.75
CA VAL A 274 -8.77 14.97 17.13
C VAL A 274 -7.65 14.14 16.49
N ILE A 275 -7.32 14.42 15.22
CA ILE A 275 -6.19 13.75 14.56
C ILE A 275 -4.87 14.08 15.25
N GLY A 276 -4.64 15.37 15.54
CA GLY A 276 -3.42 15.85 16.17
C GLY A 276 -3.22 15.26 17.56
N ILE A 277 -4.24 15.30 18.43
CA ILE A 277 -4.14 14.77 19.80
C ILE A 277 -3.96 13.24 19.81
N THR A 278 -4.61 12.53 18.89
CA THR A 278 -4.45 11.08 18.76
C THR A 278 -3.05 10.72 18.27
N SER A 279 -2.54 11.44 17.27
CA SER A 279 -1.19 11.24 16.73
C SER A 279 -0.13 11.54 17.80
N LEU A 280 -0.34 12.60 18.58
CA LEU A 280 0.53 12.95 19.70
C LEU A 280 0.51 11.87 20.79
N ALA A 281 -0.67 11.38 21.16
CA ALA A 281 -0.81 10.32 22.16
C ALA A 281 -0.09 9.03 21.73
N LEU A 282 -0.15 8.65 20.45
CA LEU A 282 0.57 7.49 19.90
C LEU A 282 2.08 7.73 19.83
N SER A 283 2.50 8.97 19.58
CA SER A 283 3.92 9.35 19.54
C SER A 283 4.52 9.52 20.93
N ALA A 284 3.69 9.75 21.96
CA ALA A 284 4.14 10.13 23.30
C ALA A 284 5.22 9.22 23.91
N PRO A 285 5.16 7.88 23.78
CA PRO A 285 6.20 6.99 24.31
C PRO A 285 7.57 7.13 23.61
N PHE A 286 7.62 7.79 22.46
CA PHE A 286 8.80 7.95 21.62
C PHE A 286 9.33 9.38 21.57
N LEU A 287 8.62 10.34 22.16
CA LEU A 287 9.03 11.75 22.13
C LEU A 287 10.32 11.93 22.93
N SER A 288 11.31 12.54 22.29
CA SER A 288 12.53 13.04 22.90
C SER A 288 12.94 14.33 22.21
N HIS A 289 14.03 14.95 22.68
CA HIS A 289 14.55 16.16 22.06
C HIS A 289 15.02 15.92 20.62
N GLU A 290 15.62 14.75 20.35
CA GLU A 290 16.20 14.34 19.07
C GLU A 290 15.21 13.62 18.15
N PHE A 291 14.03 13.23 18.66
CA PHE A 291 13.03 12.48 17.89
C PHE A 291 12.66 13.20 16.58
N ILE A 292 12.35 14.49 16.66
CA ILE A 292 11.87 15.26 15.50
C ILE A 292 12.97 15.40 14.44
N SER A 293 14.21 15.70 14.84
CA SER A 293 15.33 15.84 13.91
C SER A 293 15.62 14.50 13.23
N ASN A 294 15.81 13.43 14.00
CA ASN A 294 16.17 12.11 13.47
C ASN A 294 15.09 11.56 12.52
N TYR A 295 13.82 11.72 12.88
CA TYR A 295 12.70 11.26 12.07
C TYR A 295 12.58 12.08 10.77
N THR A 296 12.75 13.41 10.85
CA THR A 296 12.69 14.29 9.68
C THR A 296 13.85 14.03 8.72
N ASP A 297 15.06 13.87 9.23
CA ASP A 297 16.26 13.58 8.43
C ASP A 297 16.11 12.25 7.67
N THR A 298 15.66 11.22 8.39
CA THR A 298 15.41 9.91 7.78
C THR A 298 14.34 10.01 6.71
N LEU A 299 13.19 10.65 6.98
CA LEU A 299 12.14 10.83 5.98
C LEU A 299 12.66 11.60 4.75
N GLY A 300 13.38 12.70 4.95
CA GLY A 300 13.95 13.51 3.87
C GLY A 300 14.87 12.71 2.94
N LEU A 301 15.67 11.80 3.51
CA LEU A 301 16.53 10.90 2.74
C LEU A 301 15.72 10.04 1.75
N TRP A 302 14.63 9.42 2.22
CA TRP A 302 13.78 8.52 1.43
C TRP A 302 13.04 9.23 0.28
N PHE A 303 12.87 10.55 0.35
CA PHE A 303 12.23 11.35 -0.72
C PHE A 303 13.20 11.94 -1.75
N SER A 304 14.50 12.04 -1.44
CA SER A 304 15.45 12.83 -2.24
C SER A 304 16.60 12.04 -2.87
N ASN A 305 16.84 10.79 -2.44
CA ASN A 305 18.03 10.03 -2.87
C ASN A 305 17.73 8.71 -3.59
N PHE A 306 16.46 8.36 -3.78
CA PHE A 306 16.05 7.08 -4.37
C PHE A 306 15.29 7.25 -5.66
N GLU A 307 15.64 6.41 -6.63
CA GLU A 307 14.87 6.19 -7.84
C GLU A 307 14.53 4.70 -7.96
N PHE A 308 13.26 4.41 -8.20
CA PHE A 308 12.80 3.05 -8.51
C PHE A 308 11.39 3.11 -9.13
N ASN A 309 11.19 2.41 -10.24
CA ASN A 309 10.02 2.50 -11.10
C ASN A 309 9.58 3.95 -11.32
N SER A 310 10.48 4.81 -11.78
CA SER A 310 10.16 6.23 -11.91
C SER A 310 9.49 6.52 -13.27
N GLY A 311 8.38 7.27 -13.24
CA GLY A 311 7.61 7.63 -14.42
C GLY A 311 8.14 8.87 -15.11
N LEU A 312 7.55 10.03 -14.79
CA LEU A 312 7.93 11.30 -15.40
C LEU A 312 9.39 11.68 -15.08
N TYR A 313 9.88 11.32 -13.90
CA TYR A 313 11.26 11.59 -13.49
C TYR A 313 12.28 10.98 -14.45
N ASN A 314 12.07 9.74 -14.92
CA ASN A 314 12.95 9.10 -15.91
C ASN A 314 13.03 9.88 -17.23
N VAL A 315 11.91 10.45 -17.71
CA VAL A 315 11.90 11.31 -18.91
C VAL A 315 12.68 12.59 -18.68
N ILE A 316 12.43 13.26 -17.54
CA ILE A 316 13.12 14.50 -17.15
C ILE A 316 14.63 14.24 -17.04
N LYS A 317 15.03 13.15 -16.38
CA LYS A 317 16.43 12.73 -16.23
C LYS A 317 17.10 12.50 -17.57
N GLN A 318 16.46 11.78 -18.49
CA GLN A 318 17.00 11.54 -19.83
C GLN A 318 17.21 12.83 -20.63
N ILE A 319 16.29 13.79 -20.51
CA ILE A 319 16.42 15.10 -21.17
C ILE A 319 17.52 15.91 -20.50
N ALA A 320 17.50 16.05 -19.17
CA ALA A 320 18.44 16.87 -18.43
C ALA A 320 19.89 16.39 -18.59
N VAL A 321 20.14 15.07 -18.58
CA VAL A 321 21.48 14.49 -18.81
C VAL A 321 21.99 14.79 -20.22
N LYS A 322 21.11 14.87 -21.24
CA LYS A 322 21.50 15.32 -22.59
C LYS A 322 21.92 16.79 -22.62
N PHE A 323 21.46 17.60 -21.67
CA PHE A 323 21.90 18.98 -21.45
C PHE A 323 22.96 19.07 -20.33
N GLU A 324 23.77 18.02 -20.16
CA GLU A 324 24.92 17.97 -19.25
C GLU A 324 24.58 18.09 -17.75
N ALA A 325 23.30 17.92 -17.37
CA ALA A 325 22.92 17.88 -15.96
C ALA A 325 23.45 16.60 -15.28
N LYS A 326 23.97 16.76 -14.07
CA LYS A 326 24.42 15.64 -13.24
C LYS A 326 23.24 14.93 -12.58
N PRO A 327 23.04 13.61 -12.77
CA PRO A 327 21.90 12.88 -12.20
C PRO A 327 21.72 13.01 -10.68
N TRP A 328 22.82 13.00 -9.93
CA TRP A 328 22.80 13.05 -8.46
C TRP A 328 22.46 14.44 -7.90
N GLU A 329 22.71 15.51 -8.66
CA GLU A 329 22.23 16.86 -8.33
C GLU A 329 20.75 17.00 -8.72
N LEU A 330 20.40 16.49 -9.90
CA LEU A 330 19.03 16.53 -10.42
C LEU A 330 18.02 15.84 -9.49
N ILE A 331 18.33 14.64 -8.97
CA ILE A 331 17.40 13.91 -8.09
C ILE A 331 17.10 14.69 -6.80
N LYS A 332 18.11 15.37 -6.24
CA LYS A 332 17.94 16.19 -5.03
C LYS A 332 17.05 17.39 -5.30
N THR A 333 17.36 18.16 -6.35
CA THR A 333 16.53 19.31 -6.76
C THR A 333 15.10 18.87 -7.11
N TYR A 334 14.94 17.72 -7.78
CA TYR A 334 13.62 17.18 -8.09
C TYR A 334 12.84 16.79 -6.83
N GLY A 335 13.50 16.14 -5.87
CA GLY A 335 12.93 15.76 -4.58
C GLY A 335 12.55 16.96 -3.71
N GLU A 336 13.26 18.08 -3.83
CA GLU A 336 12.93 19.34 -3.14
C GLU A 336 11.71 20.04 -3.76
N ILE A 337 11.60 20.05 -5.10
CA ILE A 337 10.53 20.76 -5.82
C ILE A 337 9.21 19.97 -5.80
N THR A 338 9.27 18.64 -5.91
CA THR A 338 8.08 17.79 -6.07
C THR A 338 7.06 17.97 -4.94
N PRO A 339 7.42 18.03 -3.64
CA PRO A 339 6.48 18.29 -2.55
C PRO A 339 5.68 19.58 -2.74
N TYR A 340 6.31 20.66 -3.22
CA TYR A 340 5.60 21.92 -3.48
C TYR A 340 4.56 21.78 -4.60
N ILE A 341 4.90 21.08 -5.69
CA ILE A 341 3.96 20.79 -6.78
C ILE A 341 2.75 20.01 -6.24
N ILE A 342 2.99 18.99 -5.40
CA ILE A 342 1.94 18.17 -4.82
C ILE A 342 1.07 18.97 -3.84
N ILE A 343 1.67 19.82 -3.00
CA ILE A 343 0.92 20.74 -2.12
C ILE A 343 0.04 21.66 -2.96
N SER A 344 0.59 22.29 -4.00
CA SER A 344 -0.20 23.14 -4.92
C SER A 344 -1.37 22.37 -5.54
N LEU A 345 -1.14 21.15 -6.02
CA LEU A 345 -2.19 20.29 -6.57
C LEU A 345 -3.27 19.95 -5.53
N VAL A 346 -2.88 19.61 -4.30
CA VAL A 346 -3.81 19.33 -3.20
C VAL A 346 -4.66 20.56 -2.90
N LEU A 347 -4.07 21.76 -2.85
CA LEU A 347 -4.80 23.01 -2.62
C LEU A 347 -5.75 23.32 -3.77
N LEU A 348 -5.33 23.13 -5.02
CA LEU A 348 -6.21 23.29 -6.20
C LEU A 348 -7.41 22.35 -6.11
N PHE A 349 -7.19 21.06 -5.83
CA PHE A 349 -8.28 20.10 -5.66
C PHE A 349 -9.16 20.45 -4.45
N THR A 350 -8.59 20.97 -3.37
CA THR A 350 -9.31 21.37 -2.17
C THR A 350 -10.25 22.53 -2.46
N PHE A 351 -9.80 23.58 -3.14
CA PHE A 351 -10.57 24.82 -3.28
C PHE A 351 -11.38 24.91 -4.56
N LEU A 352 -10.95 24.28 -5.66
CA LEU A 352 -11.59 24.39 -6.98
C LEU A 352 -12.56 23.24 -7.29
N ARG A 353 -12.37 22.07 -6.68
CA ARG A 353 -13.23 20.91 -6.92
C ARG A 353 -14.37 20.83 -5.91
N GLU A 354 -15.53 20.35 -6.35
CA GLU A 354 -16.70 20.14 -5.49
C GLU A 354 -16.56 18.89 -4.59
N ASN A 355 -15.78 19.03 -3.51
CA ASN A 355 -15.58 17.96 -2.51
C ASN A 355 -16.62 17.95 -1.38
N LYS A 356 -17.83 18.45 -1.63
CA LYS A 356 -18.92 18.49 -0.63
C LYS A 356 -19.57 17.13 -0.40
N HIS A 357 -19.43 16.22 -1.36
CA HIS A 357 -19.96 14.85 -1.28
C HIS A 357 -18.83 13.83 -1.25
N LEU A 358 -19.09 12.67 -0.64
CA LEU A 358 -18.07 11.66 -0.37
C LEU A 358 -17.48 11.05 -1.66
N SER A 359 -18.30 10.86 -2.70
CA SER A 359 -17.84 10.40 -4.01
C SER A 359 -16.86 11.38 -4.66
N GLY A 360 -17.15 12.68 -4.57
CA GLY A 360 -16.27 13.76 -5.02
C GLY A 360 -14.95 13.75 -4.26
N LEU A 361 -15.01 13.68 -2.93
CA LEU A 361 -13.85 13.59 -2.04
C LEU A 361 -12.94 12.40 -2.38
N ILE A 362 -13.48 11.19 -2.46
CA ILE A 362 -12.70 9.98 -2.77
C ILE A 362 -12.10 10.05 -4.17
N THR A 363 -12.84 10.59 -5.14
CA THR A 363 -12.28 10.79 -6.48
C THR A 363 -11.13 11.82 -6.48
N SER A 364 -11.13 12.80 -5.56
CA SER A 364 -10.03 13.77 -5.43
C SER A 364 -8.81 13.11 -4.85
N MET A 365 -9.01 12.28 -3.82
CA MET A 365 -7.95 11.46 -3.23
C MET A 365 -7.29 10.57 -4.30
N LEU A 366 -8.10 9.92 -5.15
CA LEU A 366 -7.60 9.09 -6.25
C LEU A 366 -6.69 9.88 -7.21
N TRP A 367 -7.15 11.03 -7.70
CA TRP A 367 -6.38 11.82 -8.67
C TRP A 367 -5.15 12.50 -8.09
N ILE A 368 -5.24 13.01 -6.86
CA ILE A 368 -4.06 13.55 -6.16
C ILE A 368 -3.02 12.46 -5.99
N LEU A 369 -3.41 11.28 -5.52
CA LEU A 369 -2.48 10.17 -5.30
C LEU A 369 -1.90 9.65 -6.63
N THR A 370 -2.69 9.68 -7.70
CA THR A 370 -2.22 9.33 -9.04
C THR A 370 -1.17 10.32 -9.54
N ALA A 371 -1.45 11.62 -9.43
CA ALA A 371 -0.47 12.64 -9.78
C ALA A 371 0.79 12.51 -8.93
N TYR A 372 0.65 12.24 -7.63
CA TYR A 372 1.78 11.98 -6.74
C TYR A 372 2.66 10.84 -7.24
N TYR A 373 2.10 9.66 -7.54
CA TYR A 373 2.91 8.54 -8.02
C TYR A 373 3.44 8.72 -9.45
N LEU A 374 2.74 9.46 -10.33
CA LEU A 374 3.27 9.77 -11.67
C LEU A 374 4.47 10.75 -11.62
N LEU A 375 4.51 11.60 -10.59
CA LEU A 375 5.58 12.58 -10.32
C LEU A 375 6.65 12.06 -9.35
N ALA A 376 6.45 10.91 -8.71
CA ALA A 376 7.44 10.40 -7.77
C ALA A 376 8.67 9.84 -8.51
N ALA A 377 9.85 10.07 -7.95
CA ALA A 377 11.07 9.39 -8.39
C ALA A 377 11.09 7.91 -7.98
N THR A 378 10.29 7.52 -6.98
CA THR A 378 10.18 6.15 -6.48
C THR A 378 8.73 5.69 -6.37
N VAL A 379 8.36 4.62 -7.09
CA VAL A 379 7.03 4.00 -7.12
C VAL A 379 7.14 2.49 -6.94
N HIS A 380 7.27 2.05 -5.69
CA HIS A 380 7.26 0.62 -5.42
C HIS A 380 5.87 0.00 -5.69
N PRO A 381 5.80 -1.27 -6.13
CA PRO A 381 4.55 -1.94 -6.49
C PRO A 381 3.48 -1.89 -5.40
N TRP A 382 3.86 -2.04 -4.13
CA TRP A 382 2.92 -1.95 -3.02
C TRP A 382 2.31 -0.55 -2.82
N TYR A 383 2.89 0.52 -3.36
CA TYR A 383 2.28 1.86 -3.32
C TYR A 383 0.97 1.93 -4.13
N ILE A 384 0.89 1.16 -5.21
CA ILE A 384 -0.28 1.10 -6.11
C ILE A 384 -1.50 0.47 -5.40
N THR A 385 -1.30 -0.29 -4.31
CA THR A 385 -2.39 -0.89 -3.52
C THR A 385 -3.41 0.16 -3.03
N PHE A 386 -2.95 1.37 -2.70
CA PHE A 386 -3.82 2.46 -2.29
C PHE A 386 -4.68 2.98 -3.46
N LEU A 387 -4.10 3.11 -4.66
CA LEU A 387 -4.87 3.44 -5.85
C LEU A 387 -5.87 2.35 -6.23
N VAL A 388 -5.52 1.07 -6.08
CA VAL A 388 -6.44 -0.06 -6.30
C VAL A 388 -7.66 0.08 -5.40
N LEU A 389 -7.44 0.35 -4.10
CA LEU A 389 -8.52 0.51 -3.14
C LEU A 389 -9.40 1.72 -3.42
N LEU A 390 -8.81 2.90 -3.66
CA LEU A 390 -9.57 4.12 -3.95
C LEU A 390 -10.45 3.94 -5.20
N THR A 391 -9.90 3.34 -6.25
CA THR A 391 -10.61 3.08 -7.51
C THR A 391 -11.90 2.29 -7.32
N ILE A 392 -11.95 1.33 -6.39
CA ILE A 392 -13.17 0.53 -6.10
C ILE A 392 -14.36 1.41 -5.76
N PHE A 393 -14.12 2.53 -5.08
CA PHE A 393 -15.13 3.48 -4.66
C PHE A 393 -15.41 4.58 -5.70
N THR A 394 -14.84 4.48 -6.90
CA THR A 394 -15.02 5.42 -8.01
C THR A 394 -15.46 4.70 -9.30
N HIS A 395 -15.65 5.48 -10.37
CA HIS A 395 -15.94 4.97 -11.71
C HIS A 395 -14.68 4.68 -12.55
N TYR A 396 -13.50 5.12 -12.10
CA TYR A 396 -12.24 4.86 -12.77
C TYR A 396 -11.71 3.48 -12.39
N ARG A 397 -11.00 2.81 -13.30
CA ARG A 397 -10.48 1.43 -13.16
C ARG A 397 -9.03 1.30 -13.62
N TYR A 398 -8.39 2.34 -14.15
CA TYR A 398 -6.98 2.29 -14.59
C TYR A 398 -6.02 1.75 -13.52
N SER A 399 -6.27 1.95 -12.22
CA SER A 399 -5.36 1.42 -11.18
C SER A 399 -5.42 -0.09 -11.05
N LEU A 400 -6.50 -0.76 -11.50
CA LEU A 400 -6.52 -2.21 -11.63
C LEU A 400 -5.56 -2.66 -12.74
N VAL A 401 -5.49 -1.91 -13.85
CA VAL A 401 -4.51 -2.16 -14.92
C VAL A 401 -3.10 -1.86 -14.42
N TRP A 402 -2.90 -0.75 -13.71
CA TRP A 402 -1.60 -0.43 -13.10
C TRP A 402 -1.14 -1.53 -12.16
N SER A 403 -2.04 -2.11 -11.35
CA SER A 403 -1.68 -3.23 -10.47
C SER A 403 -1.22 -4.50 -11.20
N LEU A 404 -1.57 -4.65 -12.48
CA LEU A 404 -1.02 -5.72 -13.33
C LEU A 404 0.37 -5.35 -13.84
N VAL A 405 0.50 -4.18 -14.45
CA VAL A 405 1.73 -3.79 -15.18
C VAL A 405 2.87 -3.33 -14.27
N VAL A 406 2.59 -2.92 -13.03
CA VAL A 406 3.62 -2.45 -12.06
C VAL A 406 4.66 -3.52 -11.72
N MET A 407 4.33 -4.80 -11.91
CA MET A 407 5.28 -5.89 -11.69
C MET A 407 6.39 -5.94 -12.75
N LEU A 408 6.28 -5.20 -13.86
CA LEU A 408 7.38 -5.06 -14.82
C LEU A 408 8.61 -4.40 -14.21
N SER A 409 8.41 -3.52 -13.21
CA SER A 409 9.51 -2.91 -12.44
C SER A 409 10.39 -3.93 -11.70
N TYR A 410 9.89 -5.13 -11.40
CA TYR A 410 10.69 -6.17 -10.75
C TYR A 410 11.83 -6.71 -11.61
N TYR A 411 11.87 -6.39 -12.90
CA TYR A 411 13.03 -6.70 -13.74
C TYR A 411 14.34 -6.19 -13.14
N ALA A 412 14.32 -5.04 -12.44
CA ALA A 412 15.49 -4.50 -11.78
C ALA A 412 16.17 -5.53 -10.84
N TYR A 413 15.39 -6.36 -10.14
CA TYR A 413 15.92 -7.37 -9.22
C TYR A 413 16.50 -8.62 -9.91
N SER A 414 16.32 -8.77 -11.22
CA SER A 414 17.03 -9.78 -12.02
C SER A 414 18.47 -9.38 -12.33
N GLN A 415 18.85 -8.13 -12.06
CA GLN A 415 20.16 -7.56 -12.35
C GLN A 415 20.96 -7.41 -11.06
N ILE A 416 22.24 -7.78 -11.07
CA ILE A 416 23.14 -7.68 -9.90
C ILE A 416 23.21 -6.25 -9.35
N SER A 417 23.16 -5.25 -10.25
CA SER A 417 23.25 -3.83 -9.88
C SER A 417 21.88 -3.17 -9.64
N PHE A 418 20.79 -3.95 -9.54
CA PHE A 418 19.42 -3.45 -9.40
C PHE A 418 19.00 -2.42 -10.47
N LYS A 419 19.57 -2.52 -11.67
CA LYS A 419 19.38 -1.52 -12.74
C LYS A 419 18.03 -1.72 -13.44
N GLU A 420 17.29 -0.63 -13.56
CA GLU A 420 16.00 -0.61 -14.24
C GLU A 420 16.10 -0.80 -15.76
N HIS A 421 15.07 -1.37 -16.36
CA HIS A 421 14.93 -1.45 -17.81
C HIS A 421 13.90 -0.44 -18.32
N LEU A 422 14.39 0.70 -18.82
CA LEU A 422 13.54 1.82 -19.26
C LEU A 422 12.49 1.44 -20.31
N GLY A 423 12.76 0.45 -21.16
CA GLY A 423 11.78 -0.06 -22.12
C GLY A 423 10.57 -0.74 -21.45
N LEU A 424 10.79 -1.50 -20.37
CA LEU A 424 9.73 -2.19 -19.63
C LEU A 424 8.91 -1.17 -18.82
N LEU A 425 9.60 -0.21 -18.20
CA LEU A 425 8.94 0.91 -17.51
C LEU A 425 8.13 1.76 -18.50
N SER A 426 8.64 2.00 -19.70
CA SER A 426 7.89 2.71 -20.74
C SER A 426 6.60 1.98 -21.11
N ILE A 427 6.63 0.66 -21.26
CA ILE A 427 5.43 -0.15 -21.50
C ILE A 427 4.44 0.00 -20.33
N GLU A 428 4.92 -0.12 -19.09
CA GLU A 428 4.09 0.07 -17.88
C GLU A 428 3.34 1.41 -17.93
N TYR A 429 4.08 2.52 -18.03
CA TYR A 429 3.50 3.85 -17.98
C TYR A 429 2.65 4.18 -19.21
N ILE A 430 3.04 3.76 -20.42
CA ILE A 430 2.22 3.95 -21.64
C ILE A 430 0.86 3.26 -21.48
N VAL A 431 0.83 2.02 -20.98
CA VAL A 431 -0.43 1.30 -20.74
C VAL A 431 -1.30 2.04 -19.72
N VAL A 432 -0.71 2.52 -18.62
CA VAL A 432 -1.43 3.29 -17.60
C VAL A 432 -2.00 4.59 -18.17
N TYR A 433 -1.18 5.37 -18.88
CA TYR A 433 -1.62 6.63 -19.50
C TYR A 433 -2.70 6.39 -20.55
N ALA A 434 -2.55 5.40 -21.42
CA ALA A 434 -3.54 5.05 -22.43
C ALA A 434 -4.90 4.71 -21.79
N PHE A 435 -4.89 3.94 -20.69
CA PHE A 435 -6.11 3.57 -19.99
C PHE A 435 -6.76 4.75 -19.25
N ILE A 436 -5.95 5.62 -18.62
CA ILE A 436 -6.43 6.88 -18.03
C ILE A 436 -7.12 7.73 -19.10
N ILE A 437 -6.47 7.94 -20.25
CA ILE A 437 -7.00 8.73 -21.36
C ILE A 437 -8.31 8.12 -21.89
N PHE A 438 -8.34 6.80 -22.09
CA PHE A 438 -9.53 6.07 -22.52
C PHE A 438 -10.71 6.27 -21.55
N GLU A 439 -10.49 6.13 -20.23
CA GLU A 439 -11.55 6.31 -19.24
C GLU A 439 -12.06 7.75 -19.18
N LEU A 440 -11.17 8.74 -19.30
CA LEU A 440 -11.55 10.16 -19.34
C LEU A 440 -12.45 10.47 -20.54
N PHE A 441 -12.11 9.96 -21.74
CA PHE A 441 -12.95 10.14 -22.93
C PHE A 441 -14.29 9.41 -22.83
N ARG A 442 -14.26 8.13 -22.41
CA ARG A 442 -15.47 7.31 -22.28
C ARG A 442 -16.47 7.90 -21.29
N LEU A 443 -16.01 8.33 -20.11
CA LEU A 443 -16.88 8.89 -19.07
C LEU A 443 -17.41 10.27 -19.45
N LYS A 444 -16.65 11.05 -20.23
CA LYS A 444 -17.15 12.31 -20.81
C LYS A 444 -18.28 12.05 -21.80
N SER A 445 -18.15 11.03 -22.66
CA SER A 445 -19.20 10.65 -23.63
C SER A 445 -20.50 10.24 -22.94
N LEU A 446 -20.44 9.36 -21.93
CA LEU A 446 -21.63 8.92 -21.19
C LEU A 446 -22.36 10.10 -20.54
N LYS A 447 -21.63 11.06 -19.95
CA LYS A 447 -22.23 12.26 -19.36
C LYS A 447 -22.95 13.15 -20.38
N LEU A 448 -22.49 13.18 -21.64
CA LEU A 448 -23.13 13.95 -22.71
C LEU A 448 -24.41 13.28 -23.20
N GLU A 449 -24.43 11.94 -23.30
CA GLU A 449 -25.62 11.17 -23.66
C GLU A 449 -26.74 11.31 -22.61
N PHE A 450 -26.41 11.20 -21.32
CA PHE A 450 -27.39 11.40 -20.22
C PHE A 450 -27.92 12.83 -20.09
N ARG A 451 -27.31 13.83 -20.74
CA ARG A 451 -27.83 15.21 -20.78
C ARG A 451 -28.73 15.47 -21.98
N LYS A 452 -28.74 14.57 -22.97
CA LYS A 452 -29.52 14.70 -24.21
C LYS A 452 -30.83 13.91 -24.18
N ASN A 453 -30.96 12.95 -23.26
CA ASN A 453 -32.18 12.22 -22.93
C ASN A 453 -32.74 12.74 -21.61
#